data_AF-A0A829ACP3-F1
#
_entry.id   AF-A0A829ACP3-F1
#
_cell.length_a   1.000
_cell.length_b   1.000
_cell.length_c   1.000
_cell.angle_alpha   90.00
_cell.angle_beta   90.00
_cell.angle_gamma   90.00
#
_symmetry.space_group_name_H-M   'P 1'
#
loop_
_entity.id
_entity.type
_entity.pdbx_description
1 polymer ?
#
loop_
_entity_poly.entity_id
_entity_poly.type
_entity_poly.pdbx_seq_one_letter_code
_entity_poly.pdbx_strand_id
1 'polypeptide(L)'
;MCTSITYVTSDHYFGRNFDYEISYNEVVTVTPRNYKLNFRKVNDLDTHYAMIGIAAGIADYPLYYDATNEKGLSMAGLNFSGYADYKEIQEGKDNVSPFEFIP
;
A
#
# COMPACT_ATOMS: atom_id res chain seq x y z
N MET A 1 15.62 3.99 -9.07
CA MET A 1 15.80 2.91 -8.07
C MET A 1 15.09 3.38 -6.80
N CYS A 2 13.90 2.86 -6.48
CA CYS A 2 13.16 3.37 -5.32
C CYS A 2 13.98 3.23 -4.02
N THR A 3 13.85 4.21 -3.13
CA THR A 3 14.52 4.24 -1.82
C THR A 3 13.49 4.58 -0.76
N SER A 4 13.40 3.81 0.32
CA SER A 4 12.59 4.17 1.50
C SER A 4 13.50 4.38 2.70
N ILE A 5 13.12 5.33 3.56
CA ILE A 5 13.87 5.66 4.77
C ILE A 5 12.91 5.85 5.95
N THR A 6 13.45 5.59 7.13
CA THR A 6 12.85 5.99 8.41
C THR A 6 13.83 6.89 9.14
N TYR A 7 13.31 7.88 9.86
CA TYR A 7 14.14 8.77 10.66
C TYR A 7 13.40 9.13 11.95
N VAL A 8 14.13 9.23 13.06
CA VAL A 8 13.55 9.50 14.39
C VAL A 8 14.25 10.70 15.03
N THR A 9 13.46 11.68 15.45
CA THR A 9 13.91 12.84 16.23
C THR A 9 13.00 13.03 17.46
N SER A 10 12.28 14.16 17.58
CA SER A 10 11.12 14.32 18.45
C SER A 10 9.94 13.47 17.99
N ASP A 11 9.86 13.22 16.68
CA ASP A 11 8.79 12.48 16.02
C ASP A 11 9.38 11.35 15.16
N HIS A 12 8.50 10.47 14.68
CA HIS A 12 8.86 9.39 13.75
C HIS A 12 8.48 9.76 12.32
N TYR A 13 9.44 9.66 11.41
CA TYR A 13 9.28 9.98 9.99
C TYR A 13 9.49 8.73 9.15
N PHE A 14 8.66 8.60 8.13
CA PHE A 14 8.75 7.59 7.10
C PHE A 14 8.53 8.26 5.74
N GLY A 15 9.32 7.87 4.75
CA GLY A 15 9.16 8.39 3.40
C GLY A 15 9.94 7.58 2.39
N ARG A 16 9.71 7.89 1.11
CA ARG A 16 10.36 7.20 0.00
C ARG A 16 10.48 8.08 -1.23
N ASN A 17 11.46 7.77 -2.08
CA ASN A 17 11.50 8.23 -3.47
C ASN A 17 10.85 7.18 -4.37
N PHE A 18 9.94 7.63 -5.23
CA PHE A 18 9.32 6.83 -6.27
C PHE A 18 10.03 7.12 -7.60
N ASP A 19 10.91 6.21 -8.00
CA ASP A 19 11.75 6.37 -9.17
C ASP A 19 11.23 5.52 -10.32
N TYR A 20 10.45 6.12 -11.20
CA TYR A 20 9.91 5.45 -12.39
C TYR A 20 9.92 6.39 -13.60
N GLU A 21 10.00 5.81 -14.81
CA GLU A 21 10.16 6.58 -16.06
C GLU A 21 8.84 7.15 -16.60
N ILE A 22 7.71 6.60 -16.15
CA ILE A 22 6.38 7.02 -16.53
C ILE A 22 5.55 7.33 -15.29
N SER A 23 4.59 8.24 -15.41
CA SER A 23 3.63 8.55 -14.34
C SER A 23 2.33 7.78 -14.56
N TYR A 24 1.71 7.37 -13.46
CA TYR A 24 0.36 6.81 -13.40
C TYR A 24 -0.65 7.81 -12.82
N ASN A 25 -0.39 9.12 -13.00
CA ASN A 25 -1.18 10.21 -12.41
C ASN A 25 -1.30 10.03 -10.90
N GLU A 26 -0.16 9.92 -10.21
CA GLU A 26 -0.09 9.70 -8.77
C GLU A 26 -0.88 10.78 -8.01
N VAL A 27 -1.71 10.36 -7.07
CA VAL A 27 -2.57 11.25 -6.28
C VAL A 27 -2.45 10.96 -4.80
N VAL A 28 -2.67 12.00 -3.99
CA VAL A 28 -2.89 11.82 -2.55
C VAL A 28 -4.26 11.18 -2.36
N THR A 29 -4.29 10.02 -1.71
CA THR A 29 -5.51 9.24 -1.51
C THR A 29 -5.74 9.01 -0.02
N VAL A 30 -6.95 9.33 0.43
CA VAL A 30 -7.43 9.07 1.79
C VAL A 30 -8.45 7.94 1.74
N THR A 31 -8.19 6.85 2.44
CA THR A 31 -9.15 5.75 2.63
C THR A 31 -9.70 5.84 4.07
N PRO A 32 -10.94 6.32 4.27
CA PRO A 32 -11.53 6.49 5.60
C PRO A 32 -11.90 5.14 6.24
N ARG A 33 -12.09 5.11 7.57
CA ARG A 33 -12.27 3.88 8.37
C ARG A 33 -13.32 2.89 7.87
N ASN A 34 -14.39 3.39 7.25
CA ASN A 34 -15.55 2.60 6.84
C ASN A 34 -15.70 2.54 5.32
N TYR A 35 -14.62 2.82 4.57
CA TYR A 35 -14.60 2.56 3.14
C TYR A 35 -14.47 1.04 2.94
N LYS A 36 -15.34 0.46 2.09
CA LYS A 36 -15.31 -0.97 1.86
C LYS A 36 -14.11 -1.36 0.98
N LEU A 37 -13.16 -2.10 1.55
CA LEU A 37 -12.07 -2.72 0.81
C LEU A 37 -12.47 -4.14 0.42
N ASN A 38 -12.72 -4.36 -0.87
CA ASN A 38 -13.01 -5.70 -1.37
C ASN A 38 -11.71 -6.43 -1.68
N PHE A 39 -11.57 -7.66 -1.21
CA PHE A 39 -10.40 -8.50 -1.45
C PHE A 39 -10.76 -9.68 -2.33
N ARG A 40 -9.81 -10.14 -3.16
CA ARG A 40 -10.09 -11.25 -4.09
C ARG A 40 -10.25 -12.61 -3.40
N LYS A 41 -9.52 -12.87 -2.33
CA LYS A 41 -9.34 -14.21 -1.74
C LYS A 41 -9.31 -14.25 -0.22
N VAL A 42 -9.44 -13.11 0.44
CA VAL A 42 -9.68 -12.98 1.88
C VAL A 42 -10.99 -12.23 2.09
N ASN A 43 -11.47 -12.14 3.33
CA ASN A 43 -12.68 -11.40 3.63
C ASN A 43 -12.51 -9.91 3.33
N ASP A 44 -13.57 -9.29 2.84
CA ASP A 44 -13.64 -7.83 2.70
C ASP A 44 -13.47 -7.15 4.07
N LEU A 45 -12.92 -5.94 4.05
CA LEU A 45 -12.85 -5.08 5.23
C LEU A 45 -13.86 -3.94 5.09
N ASP A 46 -14.96 -4.03 5.86
CA ASP A 46 -15.95 -2.97 5.98
C ASP A 46 -15.56 -1.91 7.03
N THR A 47 -14.61 -2.25 7.92
CA THR A 47 -14.08 -1.35 8.94
C THR A 47 -12.60 -1.63 9.17
N HIS A 48 -11.78 -0.58 9.06
CA HIS A 48 -10.33 -0.62 9.18
C HIS A 48 -9.80 0.74 9.70
N TYR A 49 -8.49 0.87 9.87
CA TYR A 49 -7.89 2.17 10.22
C TYR A 49 -7.94 3.13 9.05
N ALA A 50 -8.19 4.42 9.31
CA ALA A 50 -8.07 5.42 8.26
C ALA A 50 -6.60 5.50 7.77
N MET A 51 -6.43 5.65 6.46
CA MET A 51 -5.12 5.70 5.80
C MET A 51 -5.02 6.93 4.89
N ILE A 52 -3.81 7.46 4.77
CA ILE A 52 -3.43 8.46 3.77
C ILE A 52 -2.12 8.03 3.11
N GLY A 53 -2.01 8.23 1.81
CA GLY A 53 -0.82 7.82 1.05
C GLY A 53 -0.85 8.31 -0.39
N ILE A 54 0.13 7.86 -1.16
CA ILE A 54 0.20 8.10 -2.61
C ILE A 54 -0.27 6.85 -3.34
N ALA A 55 -1.28 6.99 -4.20
CA ALA A 55 -1.83 5.90 -5.00
C ALA A 55 -1.85 6.24 -6.50
N ALA A 56 -2.02 5.22 -7.34
CA ALA A 56 -2.22 5.43 -8.77
C ALA A 56 -3.60 6.06 -9.04
N GLY A 57 -3.66 7.22 -9.69
CA GLY A 57 -4.89 7.96 -9.96
C GLY A 57 -5.69 7.47 -11.16
N ILE A 58 -5.54 6.20 -11.53
CA ILE A 58 -6.14 5.58 -12.73
C ILE A 58 -7.12 4.44 -12.41
N ALA A 59 -7.37 4.16 -11.12
CA ALA A 59 -8.20 3.05 -10.67
C ALA A 59 -9.21 3.47 -9.61
N ASP A 60 -10.37 2.80 -9.58
CA ASP A 60 -11.41 3.00 -8.56
C ASP A 60 -11.07 2.35 -7.21
N TYR A 61 -10.07 1.46 -7.19
CA TYR A 61 -9.53 0.83 -5.98
C TYR A 61 -8.25 1.57 -5.56
N PRO A 62 -8.00 1.79 -4.25
CA PRO A 62 -6.82 2.52 -3.78
C PRO A 62 -5.53 1.69 -3.98
N LEU A 63 -4.93 1.83 -5.16
CA LEU A 63 -3.65 1.20 -5.52
C LEU A 63 -2.48 2.00 -4.92
N TYR A 64 -2.30 1.89 -3.60
CA TYR A 64 -1.24 2.58 -2.89
C TYR A 64 0.14 2.14 -3.34
N TYR A 65 1.02 3.10 -3.60
CA TYR A 65 2.45 2.87 -3.63
C TYR A 65 2.99 2.88 -2.21
N ASP A 66 2.63 3.89 -1.42
CA ASP A 66 2.93 4.00 0.02
C ASP A 66 1.74 4.60 0.76
N ALA A 67 1.60 4.26 2.05
CA ALA A 67 0.58 4.84 2.92
C ALA A 67 1.01 4.79 4.39
N THR A 68 0.37 5.64 5.20
CA THR A 68 0.41 5.58 6.66
C THR A 68 -1.01 5.59 7.22
N ASN A 69 -1.24 4.83 8.30
CA ASN A 69 -2.53 4.81 8.96
C ASN A 69 -2.58 5.80 10.14
N GLU A 70 -3.78 6.02 10.68
CA GLU A 70 -4.03 6.92 11.83
C GLU A 70 -3.31 6.53 13.13
N LYS A 71 -2.68 5.35 13.18
CA LYS A 71 -1.86 4.89 14.31
C LYS A 71 -0.36 5.04 14.06
N GLY A 72 0.03 5.63 12.92
CA GLY A 72 1.42 5.90 12.56
C GLY A 72 2.17 4.69 12.01
N LEU A 73 1.48 3.59 11.65
CA LEU A 73 2.09 2.48 10.93
C LEU A 73 2.13 2.82 9.44
N SER A 74 3.31 2.73 8.84
CA SER A 74 3.54 3.05 7.44
C SER A 74 4.08 1.87 6.65
N MET A 75 3.75 1.82 5.36
CA MET A 75 4.19 0.78 4.43
C MET A 75 4.46 1.37 3.05
N ALA A 76 5.45 0.83 2.32
CA ALA A 76 5.74 1.20 0.94
C ALA A 76 6.13 -0.02 0.11
N GLY A 77 5.53 -0.18 -1.07
CA GLY A 77 5.92 -1.18 -2.07
C GLY A 77 7.02 -0.66 -3.00
N LEU A 78 8.22 -1.21 -2.94
CA LEU A 78 9.34 -0.80 -3.82
C LEU A 78 9.49 -1.77 -4.98
N ASN A 79 10.01 -1.28 -6.11
CA ASN A 79 10.29 -2.15 -7.25
C ASN A 79 11.31 -3.23 -6.87
N PHE A 80 10.94 -4.49 -7.09
CA PHE A 80 11.78 -5.67 -6.83
C PHE A 80 11.75 -6.64 -8.01
N SER A 81 11.85 -6.07 -9.22
CA SER A 81 11.79 -6.80 -10.49
C SER A 81 12.79 -7.96 -10.57
N GLY A 82 12.31 -9.12 -11.03
CA GLY A 82 13.11 -10.34 -11.19
C GLY A 82 13.36 -11.13 -9.91
N TYR A 83 13.02 -10.58 -8.74
CA TYR A 83 13.29 -11.23 -7.45
C TYR A 83 12.03 -11.46 -6.60
N ALA A 84 10.94 -10.73 -6.85
CA ALA A 84 9.66 -11.00 -6.21
C ALA A 84 9.09 -12.36 -6.65
N ASP A 85 8.71 -13.18 -5.67
CA ASP A 85 8.20 -14.55 -5.87
C ASP A 85 6.79 -14.65 -5.27
N TYR A 86 5.79 -14.40 -6.11
CA TYR A 86 4.38 -14.49 -5.74
C TYR A 86 3.91 -15.93 -5.87
N LYS A 87 3.33 -16.46 -4.80
CA LYS A 87 2.92 -17.87 -4.73
C LYS A 87 1.55 -18.09 -5.32
N GLU A 88 1.36 -19.31 -5.81
CA GLU A 88 0.04 -19.87 -6.05
C GLU A 88 -0.77 -19.90 -4.76
N ILE A 89 -2.10 -19.95 -4.91
CA ILE A 89 -3.03 -20.01 -3.78
C ILE A 89 -2.70 -21.22 -2.91
N GLN A 90 -2.61 -21.00 -1.60
CA GLN A 90 -2.31 -22.04 -0.63
C GLN A 90 -3.43 -22.16 0.40
N GLU A 91 -3.91 -23.40 0.60
CA GLU A 91 -4.90 -23.73 1.63
C GLU A 91 -4.34 -23.47 3.05
N GLY A 92 -5.18 -22.93 3.93
CA GLY A 92 -4.81 -22.58 5.30
C GLY A 92 -3.99 -21.30 5.44
N LYS A 93 -3.83 -20.50 4.37
CA LYS A 93 -3.20 -19.17 4.39
C LYS A 93 -4.16 -18.07 3.98
N ASP A 94 -3.87 -16.85 4.42
CA ASP A 94 -4.46 -15.64 3.86
C ASP A 94 -3.79 -15.33 2.52
N ASN A 95 -4.55 -15.49 1.45
CA ASN A 95 -4.07 -15.32 0.09
C ASN A 95 -4.31 -13.87 -0.36
N VAL A 96 -3.42 -12.95 0.01
CA VAL A 96 -3.56 -11.52 -0.31
C VAL A 96 -2.82 -11.16 -1.59
N SER A 97 -3.46 -10.45 -2.52
CA SER A 97 -2.80 -10.01 -3.76
C SER A 97 -1.80 -8.88 -3.45
N PRO A 98 -0.70 -8.72 -4.22
CA PRO A 98 0.30 -7.69 -3.94
C PRO A 98 -0.25 -6.24 -3.90
N PHE A 99 -1.24 -5.93 -4.73
CA PHE A 99 -1.88 -4.60 -4.76
C PHE A 99 -2.89 -4.37 -3.62
N GLU A 100 -3.27 -5.43 -2.90
CA GLU A 100 -4.18 -5.41 -1.75
C GLU A 100 -3.39 -5.42 -0.43
N PHE A 101 -2.04 -5.40 -0.46
CA PHE A 101 -1.23 -5.69 0.72
C PHE A 101 -1.00 -4.49 1.66
N ILE A 102 -1.15 -3.27 1.14
CA ILE A 102 -1.11 -2.03 1.94
C ILE A 102 -2.47 -1.73 2.60
N PRO A 103 -3.60 -1.67 1.85
CA PRO A 103 -4.88 -1.31 2.43
C PRO A 103 -5.50 -2.41 3.30
#